data_AF-A0A7C3WS73-F1
#
_entry.id   AF-A0A7C3WS73-F1
#
_cell.length_a   1.000
_cell.length_b   1.000
_cell.length_c   1.000
_cell.angle_alpha   90.00
_cell.angle_beta   90.00
_cell.angle_gamma   90.00
#
_symmetry.space_group_name_H-M   'P 1'
#
loop_
_entity.id
_entity.type
_entity.pdbx_description
1 polymer ?
#
loop_
_entity_poly.entity_id
_entity_poly.type
_entity_poly.pdbx_seq_one_letter_code
_entity_poly.pdbx_strand_id
1 'polypeptide(L)'
;NIDPGYKRHGPYSIAIANPPKEVQKCVPLDDSEEAKESARLTNEFVMKAFEVLKNSEINKKRKAEGKKPANIILLRDAGDSLPKVPTLQSLYGLTFGSIVEMPVERGIALLTGMKEVPIEDSTDYKLWAEKVLYALEHYDGVYAHLKGPDVPGHDGLYDKKIESIEKIDSIFFENLIPKLNLSKVVIAVTADHATPCSLKSHSEDPVPLMVITSGITPDGLDYFGESACAKGSLGRIKGTELMPLLVKIAKE
;
A
#
# COMPACT_ATOMS: atom_id res chain seq x y z
N ASN A 1 -10.43 2.62 18.95
CA ASN A 1 -9.08 3.23 18.85
C ASN A 1 -8.69 3.83 20.18
N ILE A 2 -7.44 3.63 20.60
CA ILE A 2 -6.84 4.32 21.76
C ILE A 2 -5.69 5.24 21.33
N ASP A 3 -5.23 5.11 20.08
CA ASP A 3 -4.21 5.96 19.47
C ASP A 3 -4.75 7.40 19.38
N PRO A 4 -4.16 8.38 20.11
CA PRO A 4 -4.60 9.76 20.05
C PRO A 4 -4.36 10.42 18.69
N GLY A 5 -3.49 9.85 17.86
CA GLY A 5 -3.22 10.30 16.50
C GLY A 5 -4.40 10.14 15.55
N TYR A 6 -5.41 9.34 15.90
CA TYR A 6 -6.45 8.92 14.96
C TYR A 6 -7.85 8.93 15.59
N LYS A 7 -8.82 9.44 14.84
CA LYS A 7 -10.24 9.34 15.16
C LYS A 7 -10.94 8.40 14.19
N ARG A 8 -11.77 7.48 14.70
CA ARG A 8 -12.60 6.61 13.87
C ARG A 8 -13.77 7.43 13.29
N HIS A 9 -14.04 7.26 12.00
CA HIS A 9 -15.20 7.80 11.29
C HIS A 9 -15.81 6.66 10.43
N GLY A 10 -16.88 6.05 10.92
CA GLY A 10 -17.42 4.83 10.32
C GLY A 10 -16.37 3.69 10.30
N PRO A 11 -16.11 3.07 9.14
CA PRO A 11 -15.10 2.01 9.03
C PRO A 11 -13.67 2.53 8.95
N TYR A 12 -13.46 3.85 8.79
CA TYR A 12 -12.15 4.45 8.54
C TYR A 12 -11.56 5.11 9.78
N SER A 13 -10.23 5.22 9.85
CA SER A 13 -9.54 6.08 10.81
C SER A 13 -8.93 7.28 10.11
N ILE A 14 -9.17 8.46 10.66
CA ILE A 14 -8.71 9.75 10.14
C ILE A 14 -7.63 10.28 11.07
N ALA A 15 -6.48 10.66 10.51
CA ALA A 15 -5.40 11.27 11.26
C ALA A 15 -5.82 12.63 11.83
N ILE A 16 -5.42 12.93 13.07
CA ILE A 16 -5.69 14.19 13.76
C ILE A 16 -4.44 15.07 13.66
N ALA A 17 -4.57 16.27 13.10
CA ALA A 17 -3.44 17.19 12.88
C ALA A 17 -2.71 17.59 14.18
N ASN A 18 -3.44 17.74 15.28
CA ASN A 18 -2.90 18.08 16.60
C ASN A 18 -3.48 17.12 17.65
N PRO A 19 -2.92 15.90 17.77
CA PRO A 19 -3.49 14.89 18.64
C PRO A 19 -3.24 15.24 20.12
N PRO A 20 -4.16 14.87 21.03
CA PRO A 20 -3.91 14.99 22.45
C PRO A 20 -2.69 14.17 22.87
N LYS A 21 -2.02 14.60 23.95
CA LYS A 21 -0.82 13.90 24.46
C LYS A 21 -1.16 12.66 25.30
N GLU A 22 -2.43 12.43 25.56
CA GLU A 22 -2.94 11.37 26.42
C GLU A 22 -3.54 10.25 25.57
N VAL A 23 -3.31 9.01 26.01
CA VAL A 23 -3.93 7.83 25.39
C VAL A 23 -5.44 7.91 25.57
N GLN A 24 -6.15 7.64 24.48
CA GLN A 24 -7.60 7.72 24.47
C GLN A 24 -8.20 6.43 25.04
N LYS A 25 -9.38 6.54 25.67
CA LYS A 25 -10.16 5.36 26.05
C LYS A 25 -10.79 4.76 24.79
N CYS A 26 -10.72 3.44 24.65
CA CYS A 26 -11.49 2.76 23.63
C CYS A 26 -12.96 2.85 24.00
N VAL A 27 -13.78 3.41 23.11
CA VAL A 27 -15.24 3.51 23.25
C VAL A 27 -15.89 2.63 22.19
N PRO A 28 -17.06 2.03 22.49
CA PRO A 28 -17.79 1.24 21.51
C PRO A 28 -18.22 2.12 20.32
N LEU A 29 -18.34 1.52 19.14
CA LEU A 29 -18.77 2.22 17.92
C LEU A 29 -20.29 2.35 17.82
N ASP A 30 -21.03 1.47 18.50
CA ASP A 30 -22.48 1.43 18.59
C ASP A 30 -22.93 0.88 19.95
N ASP A 31 -24.24 0.74 20.16
CA ASP A 31 -24.82 0.29 21.44
C ASP A 31 -24.90 -1.23 21.60
N SER A 32 -24.33 -2.02 20.69
CA SER A 32 -24.30 -3.49 20.79
C SER A 32 -23.47 -3.95 22.00
N GLU A 33 -23.83 -5.12 22.54
CA GLU A 33 -23.07 -5.72 23.65
C GLU A 33 -21.69 -6.17 23.20
N GLU A 34 -21.56 -6.61 21.95
CA GLU A 34 -20.31 -7.00 21.31
C GLU A 34 -19.34 -5.81 21.20
N ALA A 35 -19.83 -4.62 20.80
CA ALA A 35 -19.01 -3.42 20.72
C ALA A 35 -18.58 -2.94 22.11
N LYS A 36 -19.48 -2.97 23.10
CA LYS A 36 -19.17 -2.63 24.50
C LYS A 36 -18.12 -3.57 25.09
N GLU A 37 -18.28 -4.87 24.88
CA GLU A 37 -17.34 -5.88 25.37
C GLU A 37 -15.98 -5.75 24.68
N SER A 38 -15.95 -5.55 23.36
CA SER A 38 -14.71 -5.30 22.62
C SER A 38 -13.95 -4.06 23.12
N ALA A 39 -14.67 -2.96 23.37
CA ALA A 39 -14.09 -1.76 23.96
C ALA A 39 -13.57 -2.00 25.38
N ARG A 40 -14.33 -2.72 26.21
CA ARG A 40 -13.93 -3.09 27.58
C ARG A 40 -12.65 -3.92 27.58
N LEU A 41 -12.60 -5.00 26.79
CA LEU A 41 -11.46 -5.89 26.66
C LEU A 41 -10.23 -5.16 26.10
N THR A 42 -10.41 -4.27 25.12
CA THR A 42 -9.32 -3.44 24.58
C THR A 42 -8.70 -2.57 25.68
N ASN A 43 -9.54 -1.88 26.47
CA ASN A 43 -9.05 -1.05 27.57
C ASN A 43 -8.36 -1.89 28.65
N GLU A 44 -8.91 -3.05 29.01
CA GLU A 44 -8.33 -3.97 29.98
C GLU A 44 -6.95 -4.47 29.52
N PHE A 45 -6.83 -4.89 28.25
CA PHE A 45 -5.57 -5.33 27.65
C PHE A 45 -4.52 -4.24 27.73
N VAL A 46 -4.85 -3.00 27.34
CA VAL A 46 -3.91 -1.88 27.31
C VAL A 46 -3.40 -1.57 28.73
N MET A 47 -4.29 -1.56 29.72
CA MET A 47 -3.91 -1.31 31.12
C MET A 47 -3.02 -2.42 31.68
N LYS A 48 -3.35 -3.69 31.42
CA LYS A 48 -2.53 -4.83 31.84
C LYS A 48 -1.17 -4.84 31.14
N ALA A 49 -1.14 -4.59 29.83
CA ALA A 49 0.10 -4.45 29.07
C ALA A 49 0.96 -3.30 29.60
N PHE A 50 0.35 -2.18 29.95
CA PHE A 50 1.05 -1.04 30.56
C PHE A 50 1.75 -1.42 31.86
N GLU A 51 1.08 -2.13 32.77
CA GLU A 51 1.70 -2.56 34.04
C GLU A 51 2.89 -3.50 33.83
N VAL A 52 2.78 -4.43 32.87
CA VAL A 52 3.90 -5.32 32.51
C VAL A 52 5.06 -4.51 31.92
N LEU A 53 4.79 -3.67 30.90
CA LEU A 53 5.82 -2.94 30.19
C LEU A 53 6.50 -1.90 31.07
N LYS A 54 5.75 -1.17 31.90
CA LYS A 54 6.26 -0.14 32.83
C LYS A 54 7.31 -0.70 33.79
N ASN A 55 7.15 -1.96 34.20
CA ASN A 55 8.01 -2.64 35.17
C ASN A 55 9.11 -3.50 34.51
N SER A 56 9.15 -3.58 33.18
CA SER A 56 10.19 -4.33 32.45
C SER A 56 11.59 -3.75 32.63
N GLU A 57 12.60 -4.63 32.59
CA GLU A 57 14.02 -4.25 32.68
C GLU A 57 14.44 -3.28 31.56
N ILE A 58 13.90 -3.46 30.35
CA ILE A 58 14.13 -2.55 29.23
C ILE A 58 13.67 -1.13 29.58
N ASN A 59 12.48 -0.97 30.14
CA ASN A 59 11.97 0.36 30.51
C ASN A 59 12.65 0.95 31.75
N LYS A 60 13.14 0.13 32.69
CA LYS A 60 14.02 0.59 33.77
C LYS A 60 15.32 1.17 33.21
N LYS A 61 15.98 0.46 32.28
CA LYS A 61 17.21 0.93 31.60
C LYS A 61 16.97 2.22 30.82
N ARG A 62 15.89 2.28 30.03
CA ARG A 62 15.53 3.50 29.27
C ARG A 62 15.39 4.71 30.19
N LYS A 63 14.71 4.57 31.32
CA LYS A 63 14.56 5.65 32.32
C LYS A 63 15.91 6.07 32.92
N ALA A 64 16.77 5.11 33.27
CA ALA A 64 18.11 5.40 33.79
C ALA A 64 18.97 6.18 32.78
N GLU A 65 18.76 5.95 31.48
CA GLU A 65 19.40 6.69 30.38
C GLU A 65 18.69 8.01 30.02
N GLY A 66 17.68 8.44 30.77
CA GLY A 66 16.90 9.66 30.48
C GLY A 66 15.97 9.55 29.26
N LYS A 67 15.76 8.35 28.71
CA LYS A 67 14.87 8.11 27.56
C LYS A 67 13.43 7.90 28.03
N LYS A 68 12.47 8.29 27.18
CA LYS A 68 11.05 8.00 27.42
C LYS A 68 10.79 6.48 27.45
N PRO A 69 10.06 5.95 28.44
CA PRO A 69 9.70 4.53 28.44
C PRO A 69 8.75 4.19 27.28
N ALA A 70 8.90 3.00 26.71
CA ALA A 70 7.97 2.42 25.75
C ALA A 70 7.03 1.48 26.53
N ASN A 71 6.09 2.06 27.27
CA ASN A 71 5.27 1.34 28.24
C ASN A 71 3.78 1.30 27.91
N ILE A 72 3.38 1.72 26.71
CA ILE A 72 1.99 1.64 26.27
C ILE A 72 1.93 1.15 24.82
N ILE A 73 0.94 0.33 24.52
CA ILE A 73 0.66 -0.16 23.16
C ILE A 73 -0.52 0.64 22.64
N LEU A 74 -0.32 1.41 21.58
CA LEU A 74 -1.40 2.14 20.91
C LEU A 74 -2.10 1.20 19.92
N LEU A 75 -3.40 1.00 20.10
CA LEU A 75 -4.25 0.16 19.25
C LEU A 75 -5.20 1.03 18.42
N ARG A 76 -5.33 0.68 17.14
CA ARG A 76 -6.24 1.31 16.18
C ARG A 76 -6.66 0.29 15.13
N ASP A 77 -7.69 0.66 14.37
CA ASP A 77 -8.10 -0.07 13.17
C ASP A 77 -8.37 -1.56 13.38
N ALA A 78 -9.18 -1.86 14.39
CA ALA A 78 -9.61 -3.22 14.66
C ALA A 78 -10.38 -3.81 13.46
N GLY A 79 -9.99 -5.02 13.08
CA GLY A 79 -10.75 -5.94 12.25
C GLY A 79 -11.06 -7.20 13.06
N ASP A 80 -12.29 -7.68 12.97
CA ASP A 80 -12.79 -8.88 13.66
C ASP A 80 -12.77 -10.12 12.75
N SER A 81 -12.70 -9.89 11.44
CA SER A 81 -12.83 -10.89 10.41
C SER A 81 -12.03 -10.49 9.17
N LEU A 82 -11.64 -11.48 8.39
CA LEU A 82 -11.05 -11.23 7.08
C LEU A 82 -12.15 -10.83 6.08
N PRO A 83 -11.90 -9.84 5.21
CA PRO A 83 -12.88 -9.47 4.20
C PRO A 83 -13.07 -10.64 3.22
N LYS A 84 -14.32 -10.86 2.81
CA LYS A 84 -14.66 -11.84 1.78
C LYS A 84 -14.41 -11.22 0.41
N VAL A 85 -13.22 -11.44 -0.12
CA VAL A 85 -12.85 -11.00 -1.46
C VAL A 85 -12.67 -12.22 -2.38
N PRO A 86 -13.15 -12.17 -3.62
CA PRO A 86 -12.90 -13.23 -4.59
C PRO A 86 -11.42 -13.25 -4.99
N THR A 87 -10.89 -14.43 -5.32
CA THR A 87 -9.53 -14.54 -5.83
C THR A 87 -9.47 -14.13 -7.30
N LEU A 88 -8.30 -13.68 -7.77
CA LEU A 88 -8.09 -13.39 -9.20
C LEU A 88 -8.34 -14.63 -10.08
N GLN A 89 -7.96 -15.81 -9.59
CA GLN A 89 -8.28 -17.08 -10.26
C GLN A 89 -9.78 -17.29 -10.41
N SER A 90 -10.57 -17.00 -9.37
CA SER A 90 -12.03 -17.17 -9.43
C SER A 90 -12.73 -16.17 -10.35
N LEU A 91 -12.22 -14.93 -10.43
CA LEU A 91 -12.80 -13.88 -11.27
C LEU A 91 -12.41 -13.99 -12.74
N TYR A 92 -11.14 -14.29 -13.02
CA TYR A 92 -10.56 -14.14 -14.35
C TYR A 92 -9.95 -15.43 -14.91
N GLY A 93 -9.81 -16.48 -14.08
CA GLY A 93 -9.12 -17.71 -14.45
C GLY A 93 -7.60 -17.59 -14.46
N LEU A 94 -7.05 -16.51 -13.88
CA LEU A 94 -5.62 -16.17 -13.95
C LEU A 94 -4.94 -16.31 -12.58
N THR A 95 -3.74 -16.87 -12.60
CA THR A 95 -2.82 -16.93 -11.46
C THR A 95 -1.91 -15.71 -11.44
N PHE A 96 -1.63 -15.19 -10.24
CA PHE A 96 -0.81 -13.98 -10.08
C PHE A 96 0.34 -14.20 -9.09
N GLY A 97 1.53 -13.74 -9.48
CA GLY A 97 2.62 -13.47 -8.55
C GLY A 97 2.49 -12.08 -7.94
N SER A 98 2.93 -11.90 -6.70
CA SER A 98 2.97 -10.60 -6.02
C SER A 98 4.36 -10.33 -5.48
N ILE A 99 4.91 -9.15 -5.79
CA ILE A 99 6.19 -8.67 -5.28
C ILE A 99 5.87 -7.38 -4.54
N VAL A 100 5.91 -7.45 -3.21
CA VAL A 100 5.41 -6.39 -2.32
C VAL A 100 6.31 -6.31 -1.09
N GLU A 101 6.56 -5.10 -0.58
CA GLU A 101 7.46 -4.92 0.58
C GLU A 101 6.72 -4.69 1.90
N MET A 102 5.48 -4.21 1.87
CA MET A 102 4.74 -3.79 3.06
C MET A 102 3.73 -4.85 3.52
N PRO A 103 3.52 -5.04 4.84
CA PRO A 103 2.62 -6.08 5.36
C PRO A 103 1.15 -5.96 4.91
N VAL A 104 0.66 -4.74 4.65
CA VAL A 104 -0.73 -4.51 4.23
C VAL A 104 -0.97 -5.08 2.83
N GLU A 105 -0.06 -4.80 1.92
CA GLU A 105 -0.05 -5.20 0.52
C GLU A 105 0.15 -6.72 0.41
N ARG A 106 0.99 -7.31 1.26
CA ARG A 106 1.07 -8.78 1.42
C ARG A 106 -0.27 -9.38 1.85
N GLY A 107 -0.95 -8.76 2.82
CA GLY A 107 -2.28 -9.19 3.25
C GLY A 107 -3.30 -9.16 2.10
N ILE A 108 -3.32 -8.09 1.30
CA ILE A 108 -4.20 -7.96 0.13
C ILE A 108 -3.87 -9.03 -0.92
N ALA A 109 -2.59 -9.24 -1.23
CA ALA A 109 -2.14 -10.25 -2.18
C ALA A 109 -2.58 -11.66 -1.75
N LEU A 110 -2.40 -12.02 -0.47
CA LEU A 110 -2.83 -13.29 0.09
C LEU A 110 -4.35 -13.47 0.00
N LEU A 111 -5.13 -12.45 0.37
CA LEU A 111 -6.59 -12.48 0.34
C LEU A 111 -7.14 -12.60 -1.09
N THR A 112 -6.46 -12.02 -2.08
CA THR A 112 -6.83 -12.09 -3.50
C THR A 112 -6.27 -13.31 -4.22
N GLY A 113 -5.59 -14.20 -3.50
CA GLY A 113 -5.08 -15.48 -4.02
C GLY A 113 -3.78 -15.37 -4.82
N MET A 114 -3.08 -14.25 -4.77
CA MET A 114 -1.75 -14.10 -5.36
C MET A 114 -0.72 -14.92 -4.57
N LYS A 115 0.38 -15.30 -5.23
CA LYS A 115 1.53 -15.96 -4.59
C LYS A 115 2.66 -14.97 -4.38
N GLU A 116 3.14 -14.89 -3.15
CA GLU A 116 4.26 -14.00 -2.81
C GLU A 116 5.54 -14.48 -3.47
N VAL A 117 6.20 -13.59 -4.19
CA VAL A 117 7.55 -13.72 -4.71
C VAL A 117 8.41 -12.81 -3.84
N PRO A 118 9.21 -13.37 -2.92
CA PRO A 118 9.87 -12.59 -1.89
C PRO A 118 10.90 -11.63 -2.51
N ILE A 119 10.97 -10.44 -1.93
CA ILE A 119 12.00 -9.44 -2.19
C ILE A 119 12.80 -9.21 -0.91
N GLU A 120 14.10 -9.44 -1.00
CA GLU A 120 15.01 -9.43 0.16
C GLU A 120 15.54 -8.02 0.46
N ASP A 121 15.72 -7.21 -0.58
CA ASP A 121 16.13 -5.80 -0.49
C ASP A 121 15.18 -4.95 -1.32
N SER A 122 14.35 -4.15 -0.64
CA SER A 122 13.38 -3.30 -1.34
C SER A 122 14.00 -2.08 -2.01
N THR A 123 15.27 -1.77 -1.75
CA THR A 123 15.99 -0.66 -2.37
C THR A 123 16.71 -1.06 -3.67
N ASP A 124 16.86 -2.35 -3.94
CA ASP A 124 17.49 -2.86 -5.17
C ASP A 124 16.48 -3.01 -6.31
N TYR A 125 16.23 -1.91 -7.02
CA TYR A 125 15.31 -1.88 -8.17
C TYR A 125 15.71 -2.81 -9.32
N LYS A 126 16.97 -3.22 -9.42
CA LYS A 126 17.39 -4.22 -10.41
C LYS A 126 16.89 -5.61 -10.01
N LEU A 127 17.05 -5.97 -8.73
CA LEU A 127 16.48 -7.20 -8.18
C LEU A 127 14.95 -7.25 -8.36
N TRP A 128 14.25 -6.12 -8.17
CA TRP A 128 12.81 -6.04 -8.45
C TRP A 128 12.48 -6.42 -9.90
N ALA A 129 13.21 -5.88 -10.88
CA ALA A 129 13.01 -6.21 -12.29
C ALA A 129 13.25 -7.69 -12.58
N GLU A 130 14.32 -8.27 -12.01
CA GLU A 130 14.63 -9.70 -12.11
C GLU A 130 13.53 -10.58 -11.51
N LYS A 131 12.97 -10.20 -10.36
CA LYS A 131 11.87 -10.92 -9.72
C LYS A 131 10.57 -10.83 -10.52
N VAL A 132 10.29 -9.69 -11.16
CA VAL A 132 9.14 -9.56 -12.08
C VAL A 132 9.27 -10.51 -13.25
N LEU A 133 10.45 -10.55 -13.90
CA LEU A 133 10.71 -11.45 -15.02
C LEU A 133 10.57 -12.92 -14.61
N TYR A 134 11.18 -13.29 -13.48
CA TYR A 134 11.02 -14.63 -12.90
C TYR A 134 9.55 -14.98 -12.65
N ALA A 135 8.78 -14.06 -12.05
CA ALA A 135 7.38 -14.28 -11.75
C ALA A 135 6.53 -14.46 -13.02
N LEU A 136 6.81 -13.71 -14.09
CA LEU A 136 6.12 -13.84 -15.39
C LEU A 136 6.35 -15.20 -16.07
N GLU A 137 7.39 -15.95 -15.70
CA GLU A 137 7.59 -17.33 -16.19
C GLU A 137 6.70 -18.36 -15.47
N HIS A 138 6.15 -18.01 -14.30
CA HIS A 138 5.46 -18.94 -13.41
C HIS A 138 3.97 -18.62 -13.21
N TYR A 139 3.53 -17.41 -13.57
CA TYR A 139 2.17 -16.91 -13.35
C TYR A 139 1.65 -16.18 -14.59
N ASP A 140 0.32 -16.11 -14.72
CA ASP A 140 -0.33 -15.40 -15.84
C ASP A 140 -0.25 -13.88 -15.69
N GLY A 141 0.00 -13.37 -14.47
CA GLY A 141 0.18 -11.96 -14.19
C GLY A 141 1.07 -11.71 -12.97
N VAL A 142 1.57 -10.48 -12.86
CA VAL A 142 2.43 -10.05 -11.73
C VAL A 142 1.94 -8.71 -11.20
N TYR A 143 1.74 -8.64 -9.89
CA TYR A 143 1.51 -7.39 -9.15
C TYR A 143 2.80 -6.99 -8.43
N ALA A 144 3.44 -5.92 -8.89
CA ALA A 144 4.63 -5.35 -8.26
C ALA A 144 4.27 -3.99 -7.63
N HIS A 145 4.46 -3.86 -6.31
CA HIS A 145 4.15 -2.64 -5.57
C HIS A 145 5.40 -2.01 -4.98
N LEU A 146 5.84 -0.90 -5.59
CA LEU A 146 7.05 -0.17 -5.21
C LEU A 146 6.68 1.01 -4.28
N LYS A 147 7.02 0.95 -2.99
CA LYS A 147 6.64 2.03 -2.03
C LYS A 147 7.42 3.33 -2.24
N GLY A 148 8.61 3.25 -2.84
CA GLY A 148 9.64 4.29 -2.91
C GLY A 148 9.14 5.74 -2.90
N PRO A 149 8.30 6.18 -3.87
CA PRO A 149 7.89 7.57 -4.01
C PRO A 149 6.95 8.10 -2.91
N ASP A 150 6.30 7.22 -2.14
CA ASP A 150 5.31 7.64 -1.14
C ASP A 150 5.95 8.21 0.13
N VAL A 151 7.06 7.60 0.60
CA VAL A 151 7.80 8.03 1.81
C VAL A 151 8.22 9.50 1.73
N PRO A 152 8.94 9.97 0.68
CA PRO A 152 9.27 11.39 0.56
C PRO A 152 8.04 12.28 0.31
N GLY A 153 6.95 11.72 -0.20
CA GLY A 153 5.65 12.39 -0.28
C GLY A 153 5.13 12.79 1.11
N HIS A 154 5.13 11.85 2.06
CA HIS A 154 4.76 12.10 3.45
C HIS A 154 5.72 13.04 4.19
N ASP A 155 7.02 13.00 3.87
CA ASP A 155 7.99 13.92 4.49
C ASP A 155 7.92 15.34 3.89
N GLY A 156 7.28 15.49 2.72
CA GLY A 156 7.21 16.72 1.94
C GLY A 156 8.52 17.07 1.23
N LEU A 157 9.34 16.06 0.95
CA LEU A 157 10.65 16.19 0.31
C LEU A 157 10.50 15.97 -1.21
N TYR A 158 10.06 16.99 -1.93
CA TYR A 158 9.78 16.88 -3.37
C TYR A 158 11.01 16.43 -4.19
N ASP A 159 12.20 16.95 -3.90
CA ASP A 159 13.44 16.54 -4.57
C ASP A 159 13.71 15.03 -4.40
N LYS A 160 13.44 14.50 -3.21
CA LYS A 160 13.63 13.07 -2.92
C LYS A 160 12.55 12.20 -3.57
N LYS A 161 11.35 12.73 -3.74
CA LYS A 161 10.28 12.06 -4.49
C LYS A 161 10.63 11.95 -5.97
N ILE A 162 11.18 13.02 -6.55
CA ILE A 162 11.71 13.03 -7.93
C ILE A 162 12.83 12.00 -8.07
N GLU A 163 13.85 12.05 -7.21
CA GLU A 163 14.97 11.09 -7.22
C GLU A 163 14.49 9.63 -7.13
N SER A 164 13.45 9.36 -6.31
CA SER A 164 12.88 8.02 -6.21
C SER A 164 12.21 7.56 -7.50
N ILE A 165 11.47 8.44 -8.18
CA ILE A 165 10.81 8.12 -9.46
C ILE A 165 11.86 7.91 -10.56
N GLU A 166 12.89 8.77 -10.62
CA GLU A 166 14.00 8.65 -11.57
C GLU A 166 14.79 7.34 -11.38
N LYS A 167 14.98 6.88 -10.14
CA LYS A 167 15.61 5.58 -9.85
C LYS A 167 14.75 4.41 -10.31
N ILE A 168 13.42 4.49 -10.14
CA ILE A 168 12.52 3.46 -10.66
C ILE A 168 12.59 3.41 -12.19
N ASP A 169 12.62 4.56 -12.85
CA ASP A 169 12.75 4.64 -14.31
C ASP A 169 14.09 4.08 -14.82
N SER A 170 15.20 4.68 -14.37
CA SER A 170 16.56 4.35 -14.82
C SER A 170 17.11 3.01 -14.35
N ILE A 171 16.48 2.36 -13.36
CA ILE A 171 16.95 1.07 -12.85
C ILE A 171 15.89 0.00 -13.06
N PHE A 172 14.70 0.14 -12.51
CA PHE A 172 13.68 -0.91 -12.60
C PHE A 172 13.17 -1.06 -14.04
N PHE A 173 12.66 0.01 -14.66
CA PHE A 173 12.12 -0.08 -16.01
C PHE A 173 13.21 -0.34 -17.06
N GLU A 174 14.38 0.27 -16.94
CA GLU A 174 15.52 0.02 -17.84
C GLU A 174 15.97 -1.45 -17.82
N ASN A 175 15.92 -2.13 -16.66
CA ASN A 175 16.28 -3.55 -16.56
C ASN A 175 15.13 -4.51 -16.88
N LEU A 176 13.89 -4.02 -16.95
CA LEU A 176 12.68 -4.80 -17.18
C LEU A 176 12.24 -4.75 -18.66
N ILE A 177 11.97 -3.54 -19.18
CA ILE A 177 11.30 -3.34 -20.48
C ILE A 177 12.03 -4.01 -21.64
N PRO A 178 13.37 -3.90 -21.79
CA PRO A 178 14.08 -4.51 -22.92
C PRO A 178 14.00 -6.04 -22.96
N LYS A 179 13.65 -6.69 -21.84
CA LYS A 179 13.54 -8.15 -21.72
C LYS A 179 12.12 -8.65 -21.90
N LEU A 180 11.13 -7.75 -21.99
CA LEU A 180 9.73 -8.12 -22.20
C LEU A 180 9.40 -8.19 -23.69
N ASN A 181 8.63 -9.21 -24.07
CA ASN A 181 7.98 -9.24 -25.37
C ASN A 181 6.59 -8.59 -25.25
N LEU A 182 6.47 -7.33 -25.68
CA LEU A 182 5.22 -6.57 -25.63
C LEU A 182 4.09 -7.14 -26.48
N SER A 183 4.37 -8.12 -27.36
CA SER A 183 3.33 -8.87 -28.08
C SER A 183 2.68 -9.98 -27.25
N LYS A 184 3.19 -10.24 -26.05
CA LYS A 184 2.71 -11.29 -25.14
C LYS A 184 2.37 -10.77 -23.75
N VAL A 185 2.65 -9.49 -23.49
CA VAL A 185 2.53 -8.89 -22.16
C VAL A 185 1.77 -7.58 -22.28
N VAL A 186 0.86 -7.36 -21.33
CA VAL A 186 0.22 -6.07 -21.08
C VAL A 186 0.82 -5.50 -19.80
N ILE A 187 1.42 -4.32 -19.89
CA ILE A 187 2.00 -3.62 -18.76
C ILE A 187 1.06 -2.49 -18.36
N ALA A 188 0.76 -2.37 -17.07
CA ALA A 188 0.06 -1.22 -16.51
C ALA A 188 0.93 -0.56 -15.45
N VAL A 189 1.13 0.75 -15.58
CA VAL A 189 1.87 1.57 -14.61
C VAL A 189 0.91 2.63 -14.07
N THR A 190 0.72 2.65 -12.75
CA THR A 190 -0.12 3.59 -12.03
C THR A 190 0.32 3.66 -10.56
N ALA A 191 -0.27 4.56 -9.79
CA ALA A 191 -0.24 4.52 -8.33
C ALA A 191 -1.57 4.00 -7.77
N ASP A 192 -1.57 3.56 -6.53
CA ASP A 192 -2.77 3.22 -5.75
C ASP A 192 -3.46 4.48 -5.18
N HIS A 193 -2.67 5.52 -4.87
CA HIS A 193 -3.17 6.84 -4.48
C HIS A 193 -2.16 7.97 -4.75
N ALA A 194 -2.64 9.22 -4.67
CA ALA A 194 -1.80 10.41 -4.73
C ALA A 194 -1.35 10.84 -3.33
N THR A 195 -0.05 11.14 -3.20
CA THR A 195 0.55 11.70 -1.97
C THR A 195 1.28 13.01 -2.29
N PRO A 196 0.57 14.15 -2.36
CA PRO A 196 1.18 15.45 -2.66
C PRO A 196 2.13 15.89 -1.55
N CYS A 197 3.37 16.28 -1.90
CA CYS A 197 4.38 16.73 -0.92
C CYS A 197 3.93 17.96 -0.11
N SER A 198 3.08 18.82 -0.69
CA SER A 198 2.48 19.97 0.00
C SER A 198 1.51 19.57 1.11
N LEU A 199 0.83 18.43 0.96
CA LEU A 199 -0.14 17.92 1.92
C LEU A 199 0.49 16.99 2.95
N LYS A 200 1.61 16.32 2.61
CA LYS A 200 2.27 15.33 3.48
C LYS A 200 1.35 14.16 3.89
N SER A 201 0.29 13.96 3.13
CA SER A 201 -0.74 12.97 3.33
C SER A 201 -1.28 12.51 1.99
N HIS A 202 -2.04 11.42 2.00
CA HIS A 202 -2.78 11.00 0.83
C HIS A 202 -3.86 12.04 0.49
N SER A 203 -4.23 12.09 -0.78
CA SER A 203 -5.29 12.94 -1.33
C SER A 203 -6.20 12.12 -2.25
N GLU A 204 -7.34 12.70 -2.63
CA GLU A 204 -8.28 12.12 -3.59
C GLU A 204 -7.97 12.47 -5.06
N ASP A 205 -6.85 13.14 -5.30
CA ASP A 205 -6.42 13.50 -6.65
C ASP A 205 -6.26 12.23 -7.52
N PRO A 206 -6.72 12.26 -8.78
CA PRO A 206 -6.54 11.13 -9.68
C PRO A 206 -5.06 10.90 -9.96
N VAL A 207 -4.69 9.63 -10.11
CA VAL A 207 -3.32 9.19 -10.38
C VAL A 207 -3.13 8.90 -11.88
N PRO A 208 -1.92 9.10 -12.43
CA PRO A 208 -1.63 8.82 -13.82
C PRO A 208 -1.65 7.29 -14.06
N LEU A 209 -2.25 6.87 -15.17
CA LEU A 209 -2.29 5.48 -15.63
C LEU A 209 -1.74 5.41 -17.05
N MET A 210 -0.87 4.44 -17.28
CA MET A 210 -0.35 4.08 -18.60
C MET A 210 -0.52 2.58 -18.81
N VAL A 211 -1.02 2.18 -19.98
CA VAL A 211 -1.11 0.79 -20.42
C VAL A 211 -0.27 0.63 -21.68
N ILE A 212 0.61 -0.39 -21.71
CA ILE A 212 1.53 -0.65 -22.81
C ILE A 212 1.37 -2.11 -23.25
N THR A 213 1.10 -2.30 -24.54
CA THR A 213 1.13 -3.58 -25.23
C THR A 213 1.17 -3.35 -26.74
N SER A 214 1.55 -4.34 -27.55
CA SER A 214 1.50 -4.19 -29.01
C SER A 214 0.08 -4.20 -29.60
N GLY A 215 -0.93 -4.62 -28.82
CA GLY A 215 -2.32 -4.79 -29.27
C GLY A 215 -3.17 -3.51 -29.27
N ILE A 216 -2.63 -2.36 -28.84
CA ILE A 216 -3.39 -1.11 -28.71
C ILE A 216 -2.81 0.01 -29.59
N THR A 217 -3.66 0.96 -29.97
CA THR A 217 -3.22 2.18 -30.68
C THR A 217 -2.68 3.19 -29.66
N PRO A 218 -1.45 3.70 -29.82
CA PRO A 218 -0.91 4.71 -28.91
C PRO A 218 -1.64 6.05 -29.00
N ASP A 219 -1.72 6.76 -27.88
CA ASP A 219 -2.36 8.09 -27.78
C ASP A 219 -1.53 9.24 -28.38
N GLY A 220 -0.28 8.97 -28.79
CA GLY A 220 0.65 9.99 -29.28
C GLY A 220 1.18 10.94 -28.19
N LEU A 221 1.19 10.50 -26.94
CA LEU A 221 1.77 11.24 -25.81
C LEU A 221 3.22 10.80 -25.57
N ASP A 222 4.13 11.77 -25.43
CA ASP A 222 5.58 11.51 -25.37
C ASP A 222 6.13 11.43 -23.93
N TYR A 223 5.30 11.60 -22.90
CA TYR A 223 5.72 11.55 -21.51
C TYR A 223 4.62 11.04 -20.58
N PHE A 224 5.02 10.44 -19.45
CA PHE A 224 4.12 9.95 -18.41
C PHE A 224 4.07 10.93 -17.24
N GLY A 225 2.86 11.36 -16.88
CA GLY A 225 2.62 12.31 -15.79
C GLY A 225 1.19 12.81 -15.79
N GLU A 226 0.77 13.44 -14.70
CA GLU A 226 -0.64 13.83 -14.45
C GLU A 226 -1.22 14.66 -15.60
N SER A 227 -0.46 15.64 -16.12
CA SER A 227 -0.91 16.53 -17.21
C SER A 227 -1.01 15.85 -18.57
N ALA A 228 -0.20 14.81 -18.82
CA ALA A 228 -0.27 14.02 -20.07
C ALA A 228 -1.45 13.05 -20.01
N CYS A 229 -1.54 12.29 -18.92
CA CYS A 229 -2.58 11.28 -18.71
C CYS A 229 -3.99 11.88 -18.70
N ALA A 230 -4.15 13.15 -18.28
CA ALA A 230 -5.41 13.87 -18.39
C ALA A 230 -5.95 14.01 -19.84
N LYS A 231 -5.10 13.81 -20.86
CA LYS A 231 -5.44 13.85 -22.28
C LYS A 231 -5.48 12.47 -22.94
N GLY A 232 -5.17 11.40 -22.20
CA GLY A 232 -5.11 10.03 -22.72
C GLY A 232 -6.49 9.45 -23.07
N SER A 233 -6.51 8.50 -23.99
CA SER A 233 -7.76 7.92 -24.53
C SER A 233 -8.50 7.03 -23.52
N LEU A 234 -7.78 6.51 -22.50
CA LEU A 234 -8.39 5.77 -21.38
C LEU A 234 -9.34 6.63 -20.55
N GLY A 235 -9.21 7.96 -20.61
CA GLY A 235 -9.98 8.89 -19.80
C GLY A 235 -9.79 8.67 -18.30
N ARG A 236 -10.83 8.98 -17.51
CA ARG A 236 -10.82 8.77 -16.05
C ARG A 236 -11.62 7.53 -15.69
N ILE A 237 -10.93 6.49 -15.24
CA ILE A 237 -11.52 5.25 -14.75
C ILE A 237 -11.34 5.11 -13.24
N LYS A 238 -12.17 4.28 -12.60
CA LYS A 238 -11.99 3.86 -11.21
C LYS A 238 -10.95 2.74 -11.13
N GLY A 239 -10.26 2.62 -10.00
CA GLY A 239 -9.30 1.51 -9.78
C GLY A 239 -9.92 0.12 -9.97
N THR A 240 -11.21 -0.04 -9.62
CA THR A 240 -11.96 -1.29 -9.83
C THR A 240 -12.18 -1.66 -11.30
N GLU A 241 -12.06 -0.71 -12.22
CA GLU A 241 -12.24 -0.92 -13.66
C GLU A 241 -10.94 -1.32 -14.37
N LEU A 242 -9.77 -1.13 -13.71
CA LEU A 242 -8.47 -1.41 -14.31
C LEU A 242 -8.27 -2.90 -14.61
N MET A 243 -8.49 -3.80 -13.65
CA MET A 243 -8.28 -5.23 -13.88
C MET A 243 -9.19 -5.82 -14.97
N PRO A 244 -10.51 -5.55 -14.99
CA PRO A 244 -11.36 -5.95 -16.11
C PRO A 244 -10.85 -5.44 -17.48
N LEU A 245 -10.37 -4.20 -17.54
CA LEU A 245 -9.79 -3.62 -18.75
C LEU A 245 -8.53 -4.37 -19.19
N LEU A 246 -7.58 -4.61 -18.28
CA LEU A 246 -6.32 -5.31 -18.59
C LEU A 246 -6.57 -6.76 -19.05
N VAL A 247 -7.49 -7.47 -18.40
CA VAL A 247 -7.86 -8.84 -18.78
C VAL A 247 -8.52 -8.88 -20.16
N LYS A 248 -9.32 -7.86 -20.50
CA LYS A 248 -9.89 -7.73 -21.83
C LYS A 248 -8.79 -7.53 -22.87
N ILE A 249 -7.91 -6.55 -22.66
CA ILE A 249 -6.79 -6.23 -23.57
C ILE A 249 -5.88 -7.45 -23.76
N ALA A 250 -5.58 -8.20 -22.69
CA ALA A 250 -4.70 -9.37 -22.77
C ALA A 250 -5.30 -10.58 -23.53
N LYS A 251 -6.61 -10.59 -23.79
CA LYS A 251 -7.31 -11.66 -24.52
C LYS A 251 -7.52 -11.36 -26.00
N GLU A 252 -7.34 -10.11 -26.41
CA GLU A 252 -7.45 -9.65 -27.80
C GLU A 252 -6.13 -9.85 -28.54
#